data_AF-A0A2W4KL94-F1
#
_entry.id   AF-A0A2W4KL94-F1
#
_cell.length_a   1.000
_cell.length_b   1.000
_cell.length_c   1.000
_cell.angle_alpha   90.00
_cell.angle_beta   90.00
_cell.angle_gamma   90.00
#
_symmetry.space_group_name_H-M   'P 1'
#
loop_
_entity.id
_entity.type
_entity.pdbx_description
1 polymer ?
#
loop_
_entity_poly.entity_id
_entity_poly.type
_entity_poly.pdbx_seq_one_letter_code
_entity_poly.pdbx_strand_id
1 'polypeptide(L)'
;MTRLEMGLGRGQGEGEVMAAGESGIHLCVFDLDHTLVRSDLDLDRMKRDVASHLRRRGVGLAMGEPLPPIAELLRAAEVHDGRHGSRVAAEVWQIVAEHERRALAAAREEPGARETLGALRARGCWVAVWTNNASATAAEALARAGLAGLVDVLVGRDDAGALKPAPDGFKVILDRLAAVAGCRHARRAGAVAARCHGDAGVARKRATERAIVIGDSWIDGAAASAAGVRFVAFRTPASIFAARGVPVWRRVEHLAEVLHLPGMPAGSRCG
;
A
#
# COMPACT_ATOMS: atom_id res chain seq x y z
N MET A 1 -22.64 -74.41 -1.22
CA MET A 1 -24.04 -74.01 -1.53
C MET A 1 -24.31 -72.76 -0.68
N THR A 2 -24.50 -71.54 -1.19
CA THR A 2 -25.01 -71.09 -2.49
C THR A 2 -24.53 -69.66 -2.76
N ARG A 3 -24.32 -69.33 -4.04
CA ARG A 3 -23.90 -68.04 -4.64
C ARG A 3 -25.14 -67.25 -5.08
N LEU A 4 -25.14 -65.91 -5.00
CA LEU A 4 -25.85 -64.93 -5.89
C LEU A 4 -25.44 -63.49 -5.47
N GLU A 5 -24.59 -62.79 -6.25
CA GLU A 5 -24.89 -61.75 -7.29
C GLU A 5 -25.07 -60.33 -6.71
N MET A 6 -24.12 -59.42 -6.95
CA MET A 6 -24.06 -58.43 -8.06
C MET A 6 -25.08 -57.28 -7.93
N GLY A 7 -24.59 -56.12 -7.50
CA GLY A 7 -25.30 -54.83 -7.56
C GLY A 7 -24.32 -53.70 -7.84
N LEU A 8 -24.20 -53.33 -9.11
CA LEU A 8 -23.48 -52.16 -9.62
C LEU A 8 -24.19 -50.88 -9.18
N GLY A 9 -23.56 -50.08 -8.31
CA GLY A 9 -23.94 -48.70 -8.01
C GLY A 9 -22.87 -47.75 -8.54
N ARG A 10 -23.19 -47.08 -9.64
CA ARG A 10 -22.36 -46.08 -10.33
C ARG A 10 -21.99 -44.92 -9.42
N GLY A 11 -20.80 -44.38 -9.65
CA GLY A 11 -20.21 -43.31 -8.87
C GLY A 11 -21.00 -42.00 -8.88
N GLN A 12 -20.76 -41.23 -7.85
CA GLN A 12 -20.82 -39.78 -7.89
C GLN A 12 -19.55 -39.28 -7.23
N GLY A 13 -18.76 -38.56 -8.03
CA GLY A 13 -17.46 -38.07 -7.66
C GLY A 13 -17.52 -37.29 -6.37
N GLU A 14 -16.65 -37.65 -5.45
CA GLU A 14 -16.02 -36.69 -4.57
C GLU A 14 -15.17 -35.79 -5.47
N GLY A 15 -15.87 -34.86 -6.14
CA GLY A 15 -15.26 -33.68 -6.72
C GLY A 15 -14.66 -32.94 -5.55
N GLU A 16 -13.37 -33.17 -5.36
CA GLU A 16 -12.43 -32.24 -4.76
C GLU A 16 -12.91 -30.82 -5.13
N VAL A 17 -13.55 -30.17 -4.17
CA VAL A 17 -13.87 -28.75 -4.26
C VAL A 17 -12.52 -28.08 -4.23
N MET A 18 -11.91 -27.96 -5.40
CA MET A 18 -10.77 -27.12 -5.66
C MET A 18 -11.12 -25.75 -5.08
N ALA A 19 -10.52 -25.44 -3.93
CA ALA A 19 -10.60 -24.14 -3.32
C ALA A 19 -10.38 -23.10 -4.42
N ALA A 20 -11.31 -22.14 -4.54
CA ALA A 20 -11.25 -21.06 -5.50
C ALA A 20 -9.80 -20.57 -5.62
N GLY A 21 -9.20 -20.84 -6.79
CA GLY A 21 -7.76 -20.84 -6.95
C GLY A 21 -7.13 -19.60 -6.35
N GLU A 22 -6.15 -19.78 -5.46
CA GLU A 22 -5.29 -18.70 -5.00
C GLU A 22 -4.56 -18.13 -6.23
N SER A 23 -5.17 -17.12 -6.84
CA SER A 23 -4.58 -16.42 -7.97
C SER A 23 -3.24 -15.88 -7.51
N GLY A 24 -2.17 -16.32 -8.18
CA GLY A 24 -0.80 -15.98 -7.80
C GLY A 24 -0.62 -14.47 -7.60
N ILE A 25 0.09 -14.09 -6.55
CA ILE A 25 0.41 -12.70 -6.25
C ILE A 25 1.45 -12.23 -7.27
N HIS A 26 1.19 -11.11 -7.93
CA HIS A 26 2.10 -10.51 -8.90
C HIS A 26 2.34 -9.02 -8.68
N LEU A 27 1.61 -8.40 -7.76
CA LEU A 27 1.78 -6.99 -7.38
C LEU A 27 1.85 -6.87 -5.86
N CYS A 28 2.97 -6.34 -5.36
CA CYS A 28 3.15 -6.01 -3.96
C CYS A 28 3.21 -4.49 -3.81
N VAL A 29 2.20 -3.91 -3.16
CA VAL A 29 2.13 -2.47 -2.89
C VAL A 29 2.51 -2.24 -1.43
N PHE A 30 3.55 -1.45 -1.19
CA PHE A 30 4.03 -1.14 0.14
C PHE A 30 3.68 0.30 0.54
N ASP A 31 3.32 0.51 1.80
CA ASP A 31 3.50 1.82 2.42
C ASP A 31 5.00 2.16 2.57
N LEU A 32 5.31 3.41 2.90
CA LEU A 32 6.67 3.91 3.00
C LEU A 32 7.17 3.99 4.45
N ASP A 33 6.69 4.96 5.23
CA ASP A 33 7.15 5.19 6.60
C ASP A 33 6.80 4.02 7.50
N HIS A 34 7.74 3.64 8.37
CA HIS A 34 7.60 2.51 9.29
C HIS A 34 7.31 1.15 8.63
N THR A 35 7.36 1.09 7.30
CA THR A 35 7.19 -0.13 6.49
C THR A 35 8.42 -0.43 5.64
N LEU A 36 8.85 0.48 4.76
CA LEU A 36 10.07 0.32 3.94
C LEU A 36 11.23 1.19 4.40
N VAL A 37 10.93 2.33 5.04
CA VAL A 37 11.92 3.23 5.59
C VAL A 37 11.57 3.59 7.03
N ARG A 38 12.60 3.87 7.82
CA ARG A 38 12.48 4.46 9.15
C ARG A 38 12.89 5.92 9.07
N SER A 39 12.05 6.77 9.62
CA SER A 39 12.27 8.20 9.77
C SER A 39 12.13 8.58 11.24
N ASP A 40 12.94 9.54 11.69
CA ASP A 40 12.89 10.06 13.07
C ASP A 40 11.91 11.24 13.13
N LEU A 41 10.65 10.99 12.78
CA LEU A 41 9.62 12.03 12.74
C LEU A 41 9.25 12.46 14.17
N ASP A 42 9.61 13.71 14.52
CA ASP A 42 9.22 14.32 15.79
C ASP A 42 7.76 14.77 15.74
N LEU A 43 6.86 13.82 16.02
CA LEU A 43 5.41 14.04 16.01
C LEU A 43 4.98 15.10 17.03
N ASP A 44 5.64 15.17 18.18
CA ASP A 44 5.26 16.14 19.21
C ASP A 44 5.63 17.56 18.81
N ARG A 45 6.80 17.76 18.19
CA ARG A 45 7.15 19.04 17.59
C ARG A 45 6.22 19.40 16.44
N MET A 46 5.87 18.45 15.57
CA MET A 46 4.91 18.69 14.50
C MET A 46 3.56 19.14 15.06
N LYS A 47 3.01 18.45 16.08
CA LYS A 47 1.76 18.84 16.73
C LYS A 47 1.83 20.24 17.32
N ARG A 48 2.92 20.57 18.00
CA ARG A 48 3.14 21.92 18.57
C ARG A 48 3.16 23.00 17.49
N ASP A 49 3.88 22.76 16.39
CA ASP A 49 3.99 23.73 15.30
C ASP A 49 2.64 23.93 14.59
N VAL A 50 1.90 22.84 14.33
CA VAL A 50 0.54 22.88 13.76
C VAL A 50 -0.43 23.60 14.69
N ALA A 51 -0.48 23.22 15.98
CA ALA A 51 -1.39 23.84 16.95
C ALA A 51 -1.07 25.33 17.15
N SER A 52 0.21 25.70 17.17
CA SER A 52 0.66 27.08 17.22
C SER A 52 0.19 27.88 16.00
N HIS A 53 0.30 27.31 14.80
CA HIS A 53 -0.20 27.93 13.57
C HIS A 53 -1.72 28.09 13.58
N LEU A 54 -2.46 27.05 13.94
CA LEU A 54 -3.93 27.07 14.03
C LEU A 54 -4.43 28.16 14.99
N ARG A 55 -3.81 28.28 16.18
CA ARG A 55 -4.14 29.35 17.14
C ARG A 55 -3.92 30.75 16.55
N ARG A 56 -2.81 30.98 15.82
CA ARG A 56 -2.56 32.26 15.14
C ARG A 56 -3.60 32.60 14.07
N ARG A 57 -4.21 31.58 13.47
CA ARG A 57 -5.28 31.74 12.46
C ARG A 57 -6.68 31.86 13.04
N GLY A 58 -6.81 31.89 14.38
CA GLY A 58 -8.10 32.00 15.06
C GLY A 58 -8.88 30.69 15.10
N VAL A 59 -8.24 29.54 14.84
CA VAL A 59 -8.87 28.23 15.02
C VAL A 59 -8.94 27.93 16.52
N GLY A 60 -10.15 27.80 17.04
CA GLY A 60 -10.40 27.49 18.45
C GLY A 60 -9.96 26.07 18.80
N LEU A 61 -8.80 25.94 19.43
CA LEU A 61 -8.29 24.68 19.98
C LEU A 61 -8.40 24.70 21.51
N ALA A 62 -8.63 23.53 22.11
CA ALA A 62 -8.51 23.39 23.55
C ALA A 62 -7.10 23.82 24.04
N MET A 63 -7.06 24.45 25.21
CA MET A 63 -5.82 24.84 25.88
C MET A 63 -5.31 23.68 26.72
N GLY A 64 -3.99 23.45 26.68
CA GLY A 64 -3.32 22.42 27.48
C GLY A 64 -2.69 21.29 26.67
N GLU A 65 -2.07 20.36 27.40
CA GLU A 65 -1.46 19.12 26.91
C GLU A 65 -2.25 17.91 27.46
N PRO A 66 -2.27 16.77 26.76
CA PRO A 66 -1.62 16.53 25.48
C PRO A 66 -2.34 17.20 24.30
N LEU A 67 -1.58 17.67 23.31
CA LEU A 67 -2.15 18.13 22.05
C LEU A 67 -2.89 16.98 21.32
N PRO A 68 -4.01 17.29 20.64
CA PRO A 68 -4.72 16.31 19.82
C PRO A 68 -3.83 15.66 18.75
N PRO A 69 -4.21 14.46 18.26
CA PRO A 69 -3.59 13.86 17.08
C PRO A 69 -3.57 14.83 15.89
N ILE A 70 -2.53 14.74 15.04
CA ILE A 70 -2.38 15.58 13.84
C ILE A 70 -3.64 15.53 12.94
N ALA A 71 -4.27 14.36 12.80
CA ALA A 71 -5.49 14.20 12.02
C ALA A 71 -6.67 15.03 12.56
N GLU A 72 -6.77 15.21 13.88
CA GLU A 72 -7.80 16.06 14.49
C GLU A 72 -7.49 17.54 14.31
N LEU A 73 -6.21 17.92 14.40
CA LEU A 73 -5.76 19.29 14.12
C LEU A 73 -6.01 19.68 12.66
N LEU A 74 -5.74 18.78 11.71
CA LEU A 74 -6.06 18.95 10.29
C LEU A 74 -7.57 19.10 10.09
N ARG A 75 -8.38 18.22 10.71
CA ARG A 75 -9.85 18.32 10.65
C ARG A 75 -10.36 19.64 11.20
N ALA A 76 -9.78 20.15 12.28
CA ALA A 76 -10.14 21.46 12.83
C ALA A 76 -9.85 22.59 11.83
N ALA A 77 -8.76 22.49 11.07
CA ALA A 77 -8.44 23.41 9.98
C ALA A 77 -9.48 23.35 8.86
N GLU A 78 -9.87 22.15 8.42
CA GLU A 78 -10.87 21.94 7.36
C GLU A 78 -12.25 22.49 7.75
N VAL A 79 -12.68 22.24 9.00
CA VAL A 79 -13.94 22.77 9.53
C VAL A 79 -13.89 24.30 9.58
N HIS A 80 -12.75 24.88 9.96
CA HIS A 80 -12.57 26.33 9.98
C HIS A 80 -12.63 26.91 8.56
N ASP A 81 -11.94 26.30 7.59
CA ASP A 81 -11.98 26.73 6.19
C ASP A 81 -13.41 26.72 5.63
N GLY A 82 -14.18 25.66 5.90
CA GLY A 82 -15.58 25.58 5.47
C GLY A 82 -16.49 26.64 6.09
N ARG A 83 -16.21 27.09 7.32
CA ARG A 83 -16.98 28.14 8.02
C ARG A 83 -16.61 29.55 7.60
N HIS A 84 -15.33 29.77 7.27
CA HIS A 84 -14.77 31.11 7.10
C HIS A 84 -14.30 31.40 5.67
N GLY A 85 -14.39 30.44 4.74
CA GLY A 85 -13.90 30.59 3.37
C GLY A 85 -12.37 30.77 3.29
N SER A 86 -11.64 30.30 4.30
CA SER A 86 -10.18 30.42 4.41
C SER A 86 -9.46 29.20 3.81
N ARG A 87 -8.12 29.17 3.90
CA ARG A 87 -7.24 28.11 3.37
C ARG A 87 -6.23 27.62 4.40
N VAL A 88 -6.61 27.65 5.68
CA VAL A 88 -5.76 27.25 6.80
C VAL A 88 -5.36 25.78 6.71
N ALA A 89 -6.22 24.89 6.21
CA ALA A 89 -5.89 23.48 6.04
C ALA A 89 -4.70 23.29 5.08
N ALA A 90 -4.67 24.05 3.98
CA ALA A 90 -3.56 24.01 3.03
C ALA A 90 -2.23 24.46 3.68
N GLU A 91 -2.27 25.48 4.55
CA GLU A 91 -1.11 25.96 5.28
C GLU A 91 -0.61 24.96 6.33
N VAL A 92 -1.54 24.30 7.04
CA VAL A 92 -1.20 23.21 7.97
C VAL A 92 -0.53 22.06 7.23
N TRP A 93 -1.03 21.69 6.04
CA TRP A 93 -0.39 20.68 5.20
C TRP A 93 1.04 21.05 4.81
N GLN A 94 1.35 22.34 4.60
CA GLN A 94 2.73 22.77 4.36
C GLN A 94 3.64 22.54 5.59
N ILE A 95 3.11 22.78 6.79
CA ILE A 95 3.86 22.53 8.04
C ILE A 95 4.14 21.04 8.20
N VAL A 96 3.12 20.21 8.00
CA VAL A 96 3.25 18.73 8.06
C VAL A 96 4.28 18.26 7.03
N ALA A 97 4.17 18.72 5.77
CA ALA A 97 5.08 18.35 4.70
C ALA A 97 6.55 18.73 4.99
N GLU A 98 6.80 19.87 5.64
CA GLU A 98 8.16 20.28 6.00
C GLU A 98 8.75 19.39 7.10
N HIS A 99 7.95 18.97 8.08
CA HIS A 99 8.39 18.01 9.09
C HIS A 99 8.64 16.63 8.50
N GLU A 100 7.73 16.13 7.66
CA GLU A 100 7.90 14.88 6.90
C GLU A 100 9.20 14.91 6.07
N ARG A 101 9.43 16.00 5.32
CA ARG A 101 10.64 16.18 4.50
C ARG A 101 11.91 16.14 5.33
N ARG A 102 11.93 16.79 6.50
CA ARG A 102 13.09 16.77 7.42
C ARG A 102 13.34 15.38 7.99
N ALA A 103 12.29 14.68 8.43
CA ALA A 103 12.41 13.33 8.97
C ALA A 103 12.91 12.34 7.91
N LEU A 104 12.40 12.47 6.68
CA LEU A 104 12.79 11.62 5.56
C LEU A 104 14.17 11.95 4.98
N ALA A 105 14.70 13.16 5.20
CA ALA A 105 16.06 13.50 4.78
C ALA A 105 17.14 12.62 5.44
N ALA A 106 16.86 12.10 6.64
CA ALA A 106 17.70 11.15 7.35
C ALA A 106 17.17 9.70 7.29
N ALA A 107 16.21 9.42 6.41
CA ALA A 107 15.57 8.11 6.33
C ALA A 107 16.58 7.00 6.06
N ARG A 108 16.41 5.90 6.77
CA ARG A 108 17.17 4.67 6.58
C ARG A 108 16.22 3.57 6.15
N GLU A 109 16.79 2.60 5.46
CA GLU A 109 16.09 1.37 5.12
C GLU A 109 15.51 0.68 6.38
N GLU A 110 14.28 0.18 6.28
CA GLU A 110 13.73 -0.79 7.25
C GLU A 110 14.46 -2.14 7.08
N PRO A 111 14.93 -2.80 8.16
CA PRO A 111 15.63 -4.07 8.08
C PRO A 111 14.92 -5.11 7.20
N GLY A 112 15.63 -5.60 6.19
CA GLY A 112 15.16 -6.62 5.26
C GLY A 112 14.37 -6.05 4.06
N ALA A 113 14.19 -4.73 3.94
CA ALA A 113 13.41 -4.15 2.86
C ALA A 113 14.07 -4.40 1.50
N ARG A 114 15.36 -4.08 1.34
CA ARG A 114 16.10 -4.27 0.09
C ARG A 114 16.12 -5.72 -0.35
N GLU A 115 16.42 -6.64 0.56
CA GLU A 115 16.46 -8.07 0.28
C GLU A 115 15.08 -8.58 -0.14
N THR A 116 14.03 -8.17 0.58
CA THR A 116 12.65 -8.57 0.29
C THR A 116 12.19 -8.02 -1.06
N LEU A 117 12.39 -6.73 -1.32
CA LEU A 117 12.00 -6.12 -2.59
C LEU A 117 12.78 -6.74 -3.77
N GLY A 118 14.09 -6.96 -3.59
CA GLY A 118 14.92 -7.65 -4.59
C GLY A 118 14.42 -9.06 -4.90
N ALA A 119 14.11 -9.84 -3.86
CA ALA A 119 13.59 -11.20 -4.00
C ALA A 119 12.20 -11.24 -4.65
N LEU A 120 11.30 -10.30 -4.32
CA LEU A 120 10.00 -10.16 -4.98
C LEU A 120 10.15 -9.91 -6.48
N ARG A 121 11.05 -8.99 -6.86
CA ARG A 121 11.34 -8.72 -8.28
C ARG A 121 11.93 -9.93 -9.00
N ALA A 122 12.86 -10.64 -8.36
CA ALA A 122 13.45 -11.86 -8.91
C ALA A 122 12.39 -12.95 -9.16
N ARG A 123 11.32 -12.97 -8.35
CA ARG A 123 10.14 -13.84 -8.51
C ARG A 123 9.12 -13.33 -9.54
N GLY A 124 9.42 -12.23 -10.23
CA GLY A 124 8.55 -11.65 -11.25
C GLY A 124 7.38 -10.84 -10.69
N CYS A 125 7.41 -10.47 -9.41
CA CYS A 125 6.44 -9.53 -8.84
C CYS A 125 6.80 -8.09 -9.21
N TRP A 126 5.77 -7.30 -9.50
CA TRP A 126 5.85 -5.85 -9.52
C TRP A 126 5.87 -5.31 -8.09
N VAL A 127 6.76 -4.35 -7.85
CA VAL A 127 6.85 -3.65 -6.56
C VAL A 127 6.36 -2.21 -6.77
N ALA A 128 5.36 -1.82 -5.98
CA ALA A 128 4.88 -0.45 -5.95
C ALA A 128 4.95 0.12 -4.54
N VAL A 129 5.06 1.45 -4.44
CA VAL A 129 4.96 2.19 -3.18
C VAL A 129 3.75 3.11 -3.25
N TRP A 130 2.94 3.11 -2.19
CA TRP A 130 1.78 3.97 -2.03
C TRP A 130 1.81 4.67 -0.68
N THR A 131 2.07 5.99 -0.68
CA THR A 131 2.27 6.79 0.54
C THR A 131 1.44 8.07 0.52
N ASN A 132 1.13 8.61 1.70
CA ASN A 132 0.51 9.94 1.85
C ASN A 132 1.54 11.09 1.90
N ASN A 133 2.84 10.79 1.78
CA ASN A 133 3.87 11.82 1.58
C ASN A 133 3.83 12.38 0.15
N ALA A 134 4.34 13.60 -0.02
CA ALA A 134 4.60 14.15 -1.34
C ALA A 134 5.49 13.22 -2.17
N SER A 135 5.21 13.10 -3.47
CA SER A 135 5.87 12.13 -4.34
C SER A 135 7.37 12.39 -4.46
N ALA A 136 7.78 13.66 -4.51
CA ALA A 136 9.19 14.06 -4.53
C ALA A 136 9.92 13.63 -3.25
N THR A 137 9.33 13.89 -2.08
CA THR A 137 9.90 13.50 -0.77
C THR A 137 10.03 11.98 -0.64
N ALA A 138 9.01 11.22 -1.07
CA ALA A 138 9.03 9.77 -1.06
C ALA A 138 10.11 9.20 -2.00
N ALA A 139 10.27 9.79 -3.19
CA ALA A 139 11.31 9.39 -4.13
C ALA A 139 12.73 9.64 -3.57
N GLU A 140 12.95 10.78 -2.93
CA GLU A 140 14.21 11.09 -2.26
C GLU A 140 14.52 10.12 -1.12
N ALA A 141 13.53 9.80 -0.29
CA ALA A 141 13.68 8.82 0.78
C ALA A 141 14.06 7.42 0.25
N LEU A 142 13.36 6.94 -0.78
CA LEU A 142 13.69 5.68 -1.44
C LEU A 142 15.10 5.70 -2.06
N ALA A 143 15.53 6.80 -2.65
CA ALA A 143 16.87 6.94 -3.21
C ALA A 143 17.95 6.88 -2.12
N ARG A 144 17.75 7.59 -1.01
CA ARG A 144 18.67 7.62 0.14
C ARG A 144 18.77 6.27 0.85
N ALA A 145 17.63 5.60 1.02
CA ALA A 145 17.59 4.22 1.51
C ALA A 145 18.13 3.21 0.48
N GLY A 146 18.45 3.66 -0.75
CA GLY A 146 18.94 2.85 -1.86
C GLY A 146 17.93 1.80 -2.36
N LEU A 147 16.64 2.04 -2.15
CA LEU A 147 15.52 1.20 -2.59
C LEU A 147 14.93 1.64 -3.93
N ALA A 148 15.25 2.85 -4.42
CA ALA A 148 14.65 3.42 -5.62
C ALA A 148 14.72 2.49 -6.86
N GLY A 149 15.85 1.80 -7.06
CA GLY A 149 16.02 0.86 -8.18
C GLY A 149 15.18 -0.43 -8.08
N LEU A 150 14.50 -0.66 -6.95
CA LEU A 150 13.68 -1.83 -6.70
C LEU A 150 12.17 -1.53 -6.81
N VAL A 151 11.78 -0.27 -6.92
CA VAL A 151 10.39 0.17 -7.02
C VAL A 151 10.03 0.42 -8.49
N ASP A 152 9.02 -0.28 -9.01
CA ASP A 152 8.55 -0.05 -10.39
C ASP A 152 7.60 1.13 -10.50
N VAL A 153 6.80 1.39 -9.47
CA VAL A 153 5.83 2.48 -9.42
C VAL A 153 5.80 3.12 -8.03
N LEU A 154 5.92 4.43 -7.99
CA LEU A 154 5.67 5.23 -6.79
C LEU A 154 4.39 6.04 -7.00
N VAL A 155 3.51 6.06 -5.99
CA VAL A 155 2.35 6.95 -5.90
C VAL A 155 2.41 7.63 -4.54
N GLY A 156 2.67 8.94 -4.57
CA GLY A 156 2.59 9.82 -3.40
C GLY A 156 1.28 10.63 -3.38
N ARG A 157 1.20 11.56 -2.44
CA ARG A 157 0.06 12.46 -2.23
C ARG A 157 -0.38 13.21 -3.47
N ASP A 158 0.60 13.73 -4.21
CA ASP A 158 0.35 14.65 -5.32
C ASP A 158 -0.04 13.89 -6.61
N ASP A 159 0.01 12.56 -6.59
CA ASP A 159 -0.32 11.68 -7.72
C ASP A 159 -1.77 11.19 -7.71
N ALA A 160 -2.41 11.15 -6.53
CA ALA A 160 -3.74 10.58 -6.34
C ALA A 160 -4.80 11.69 -6.18
N GLY A 161 -6.03 11.41 -6.63
CA GLY A 161 -7.16 12.33 -6.44
C GLY A 161 -7.51 12.53 -4.96
N ALA A 162 -7.40 11.47 -4.16
CA ALA A 162 -7.58 11.49 -2.72
C ALA A 162 -6.53 10.62 -2.03
N LEU A 163 -6.12 11.03 -0.82
CA LEU A 163 -5.17 10.31 0.03
C LEU A 163 -5.78 9.03 0.60
N LYS A 164 -4.93 8.08 1.01
CA LYS A 164 -5.37 6.96 1.85
C LYS A 164 -6.10 7.54 3.09
N PRO A 165 -7.26 7.00 3.48
CA PRO A 165 -7.79 5.68 3.16
C PRO A 165 -8.62 5.58 1.87
N ALA A 166 -8.70 6.62 1.04
CA ALA A 166 -9.35 6.52 -0.26
C ALA A 166 -8.58 5.56 -1.20
N PRO A 167 -9.26 4.82 -2.10
CA PRO A 167 -8.64 3.81 -2.95
C PRO A 167 -7.94 4.39 -4.19
N ASP A 168 -8.04 5.71 -4.44
CA ASP A 168 -7.64 6.38 -5.67
C ASP A 168 -6.20 6.10 -6.08
N GLY A 169 -5.27 6.08 -5.12
CA GLY A 169 -3.87 5.78 -5.41
C GLY A 169 -3.65 4.38 -5.98
N PHE A 170 -4.44 3.38 -5.60
CA PHE A 170 -4.33 2.03 -6.16
C PHE A 170 -4.69 2.01 -7.66
N LYS A 171 -5.71 2.78 -8.07
CA LYS A 171 -6.04 2.93 -9.50
C LYS A 171 -4.88 3.55 -10.27
N VAL A 172 -4.24 4.58 -9.72
CA VAL A 172 -3.05 5.21 -10.32
C VAL A 172 -1.90 4.21 -10.45
N ILE A 173 -1.70 3.33 -9.46
CA ILE A 173 -0.69 2.25 -9.52
C ILE A 173 -0.97 1.32 -10.71
N LEU A 174 -2.21 0.84 -10.86
CA LEU A 174 -2.57 -0.06 -11.96
C LEU A 174 -2.34 0.60 -13.33
N ASP A 175 -2.72 1.87 -13.47
CA ASP A 175 -2.58 2.63 -14.72
C ASP A 175 -1.10 2.84 -15.07
N ARG A 176 -0.26 3.22 -14.08
CA ARG A 176 1.19 3.37 -14.27
C ARG A 176 1.87 2.04 -14.59
N LEU A 177 1.49 0.95 -13.90
CA LEU A 177 2.03 -0.38 -14.16
C LEU A 177 1.70 -0.88 -15.56
N ALA A 178 0.47 -0.64 -16.04
CA ALA A 178 0.11 -1.01 -17.41
C ALA A 178 1.01 -0.30 -18.45
N ALA A 179 1.31 0.98 -18.24
CA ALA A 179 2.22 1.75 -19.11
C ALA A 179 3.67 1.22 -19.07
N VAL A 180 4.18 0.89 -17.88
CA VAL A 180 5.55 0.33 -17.71
C VAL A 180 5.65 -1.09 -18.26
N ALA A 181 4.65 -1.93 -18.02
CA ALA A 181 4.59 -3.30 -18.53
C ALA A 181 4.54 -3.31 -20.06
N GLY A 182 3.75 -2.43 -20.69
CA GLY A 182 3.73 -2.25 -22.14
C GLY A 182 5.13 -1.93 -22.68
N CYS A 183 5.87 -1.03 -22.01
CA CYS A 183 7.25 -0.72 -22.38
C CYS A 183 8.22 -1.90 -22.20
N ARG A 184 8.13 -2.68 -21.10
CA ARG A 184 9.00 -3.86 -20.88
C ARG A 184 8.78 -4.93 -21.95
N HIS A 185 7.52 -5.17 -22.33
CA HIS A 185 7.17 -6.13 -23.39
C HIS A 185 7.65 -5.63 -24.76
N ALA A 186 7.46 -4.35 -25.09
CA ALA A 186 7.91 -3.78 -26.36
C ALA A 186 9.43 -3.84 -26.56
N ARG A 187 10.23 -3.65 -25.48
CA ARG A 187 11.70 -3.77 -25.52
C ARG A 187 12.19 -5.21 -25.70
N ARG A 188 11.48 -6.20 -25.13
CA ARG A 188 11.79 -7.63 -25.31
C ARG A 188 11.34 -8.17 -26.66
N ALA A 189 10.26 -7.63 -27.22
CA ALA A 189 9.67 -8.10 -28.47
C ALA A 189 10.21 -7.42 -29.73
N GLY A 190 11.18 -6.50 -29.63
CA GLY A 190 11.72 -5.80 -30.80
C GLY A 190 10.63 -5.04 -31.58
N ALA A 191 9.90 -4.16 -30.90
CA ALA A 191 8.95 -3.19 -31.47
C ALA A 191 8.06 -3.67 -32.65
N VAL A 192 6.89 -4.22 -32.32
CA VAL A 192 5.61 -3.87 -32.99
C VAL A 192 4.54 -3.82 -31.90
N ALA A 193 3.90 -2.67 -31.71
CA ALA A 193 2.81 -2.51 -30.76
C ALA A 193 1.58 -3.31 -31.24
N ALA A 194 1.48 -4.57 -30.81
CA ALA A 194 0.23 -5.30 -30.91
C ALA A 194 -0.78 -4.61 -29.98
N ARG A 195 -1.81 -4.01 -30.58
CA ARG A 195 -2.94 -3.44 -29.83
C ARG A 195 -3.68 -4.58 -29.15
N CYS A 196 -3.35 -4.84 -27.89
CA CYS A 196 -4.13 -5.70 -27.01
C CYS A 196 -5.48 -5.00 -26.73
N HIS A 197 -6.49 -5.27 -27.56
CA HIS A 197 -7.88 -4.94 -27.27
C HIS A 197 -8.43 -5.95 -26.26
N GLY A 198 -7.87 -5.94 -25.06
CA GLY A 198 -8.47 -6.59 -23.90
C GLY A 198 -9.39 -5.61 -23.20
N ASP A 199 -10.51 -6.10 -22.67
CA ASP A 199 -11.36 -5.30 -21.79
C ASP A 199 -10.51 -4.82 -20.59
N ALA A 200 -10.26 -3.51 -20.53
CA ALA A 200 -9.48 -2.87 -19.49
C ALA A 200 -10.07 -3.14 -18.09
N GLY A 201 -11.38 -3.38 -17.99
CA GLY A 201 -12.06 -3.78 -16.76
C GLY A 201 -11.65 -5.17 -16.29
N VAL A 202 -11.60 -6.16 -17.18
CA VAL A 202 -11.18 -7.54 -16.87
C VAL A 202 -9.70 -7.59 -16.47
N ALA A 203 -8.83 -6.86 -17.19
CA ALA A 203 -7.41 -6.79 -16.87
C ALA A 203 -7.16 -6.15 -15.49
N ARG A 204 -7.85 -5.05 -15.17
CA ARG A 204 -7.77 -4.41 -13.84
C ARG A 204 -8.26 -5.33 -12.73
N LYS A 205 -9.43 -5.97 -12.91
CA LYS A 205 -9.97 -6.92 -11.92
C LYS A 205 -8.96 -8.02 -11.58
N ARG A 206 -8.36 -8.63 -12.61
CA ARG A 206 -7.34 -9.68 -12.45
C ARG A 206 -6.08 -9.17 -11.76
N ALA A 207 -5.67 -7.93 -12.04
CA ALA A 207 -4.53 -7.31 -11.35
C ALA A 207 -4.83 -7.08 -9.87
N THR A 208 -6.04 -6.60 -9.53
CA THR A 208 -6.52 -6.42 -8.15
C THR A 208 -6.52 -7.73 -7.37
N GLU A 209 -7.07 -8.82 -7.93
CA GLU A 209 -7.12 -10.15 -7.28
C GLU A 209 -5.71 -10.71 -6.98
N ARG A 210 -4.72 -10.30 -7.78
CA ARG A 210 -3.31 -10.70 -7.70
C ARG A 210 -2.43 -9.68 -6.97
N ALA A 211 -3.03 -8.69 -6.34
CA ALA A 211 -2.34 -7.67 -5.58
C ALA A 211 -2.43 -7.94 -4.06
N ILE A 212 -1.42 -7.46 -3.35
CA ILE A 212 -1.45 -7.27 -1.90
C ILE A 212 -1.00 -5.84 -1.57
N VAL A 213 -1.55 -5.27 -0.50
CA VAL A 213 -1.08 -4.03 0.13
C VAL A 213 -0.45 -4.39 1.46
N ILE A 214 0.74 -3.86 1.73
CA ILE A 214 1.52 -4.08 2.96
C ILE A 214 1.74 -2.73 3.63
N GLY A 215 1.40 -2.61 4.91
CA GLY A 215 1.61 -1.39 5.69
C GLY A 215 1.41 -1.61 7.19
N ASP A 216 1.89 -0.68 8.00
CA ASP A 216 1.78 -0.74 9.47
C ASP A 216 0.53 -0.02 10.00
N SER A 217 -0.12 0.82 9.21
CA SER A 217 -1.22 1.67 9.70
C SER A 217 -2.60 1.17 9.29
N TRP A 218 -3.62 1.49 10.09
CA TRP A 218 -5.02 1.20 9.73
C TRP A 218 -5.46 1.91 8.45
N ILE A 219 -4.79 3.03 8.09
CA ILE A 219 -5.06 3.81 6.89
C ILE A 219 -4.75 2.97 5.65
N ASP A 220 -3.67 2.18 5.68
CA ASP A 220 -3.28 1.28 4.59
C ASP A 220 -4.30 0.16 4.40
N GLY A 221 -4.71 -0.46 5.49
CA GLY A 221 -5.68 -1.54 5.45
C GLY A 221 -7.07 -1.05 5.03
N ALA A 222 -7.48 0.15 5.45
CA ALA A 222 -8.71 0.77 4.99
C ALA A 222 -8.65 1.08 3.48
N ALA A 223 -7.51 1.59 3.00
CA ALA A 223 -7.30 1.86 1.57
C ALA A 223 -7.31 0.58 0.73
N ALA A 224 -6.64 -0.48 1.20
CA ALA A 224 -6.64 -1.79 0.58
C ALA A 224 -8.06 -2.38 0.50
N SER A 225 -8.82 -2.27 1.60
CA SER A 225 -10.21 -2.74 1.66
C SER A 225 -11.11 -1.98 0.68
N ALA A 226 -10.99 -0.65 0.63
CA ALA A 226 -11.72 0.18 -0.31
C ALA A 226 -11.34 -0.13 -1.78
N ALA A 227 -10.11 -0.57 -2.03
CA ALA A 227 -9.64 -0.98 -3.36
C ALA A 227 -9.98 -2.45 -3.71
N GLY A 228 -10.54 -3.22 -2.78
CA GLY A 228 -10.81 -4.65 -2.96
C GLY A 228 -9.56 -5.53 -2.99
N VAL A 229 -8.48 -5.10 -2.33
CA VAL A 229 -7.16 -5.75 -2.30
C VAL A 229 -6.91 -6.38 -0.92
N ARG A 230 -6.20 -7.51 -0.90
CA ARG A 230 -5.77 -8.16 0.35
C ARG A 230 -4.77 -7.29 1.09
N PHE A 231 -5.00 -7.08 2.37
CA PHE A 231 -4.12 -6.31 3.25
C PHE A 231 -3.24 -7.20 4.13
N VAL A 232 -1.94 -6.90 4.16
CA VAL A 232 -0.95 -7.52 5.04
C VAL A 232 -0.48 -6.49 6.05
N ALA A 233 -0.81 -6.71 7.32
CA ALA A 233 -0.37 -5.83 8.39
C ALA A 233 1.11 -6.09 8.72
N PHE A 234 1.93 -5.05 8.74
CA PHE A 234 3.32 -5.12 9.18
C PHE A 234 3.43 -4.72 10.65
N ARG A 235 3.80 -5.67 11.52
CA ARG A 235 4.01 -5.57 12.99
C ARG A 235 2.83 -5.10 13.83
N THR A 236 1.97 -4.23 13.34
CA THR A 236 0.86 -3.69 14.11
C THR A 236 -0.10 -4.81 14.53
N PRO A 237 -0.50 -4.87 15.81
CA PRO A 237 -1.40 -5.90 16.30
C PRO A 237 -2.75 -5.86 15.58
N ALA A 238 -3.29 -7.05 15.25
CA ALA A 238 -4.57 -7.19 14.57
C ALA A 238 -5.74 -6.46 15.29
N SER A 239 -5.67 -6.33 16.62
CA SER A 239 -6.67 -5.61 17.44
C SER A 239 -6.81 -4.13 17.07
N ILE A 240 -5.72 -3.46 16.66
CA ILE A 240 -5.74 -2.05 16.26
C ILE A 240 -6.56 -1.83 14.98
N PHE A 241 -6.50 -2.80 14.06
CA PHE A 241 -7.26 -2.82 12.82
C PHE A 241 -8.72 -3.22 13.06
N ALA A 242 -8.94 -4.27 13.88
CA ALA A 242 -10.27 -4.75 14.22
C ALA A 242 -11.13 -3.66 14.89
N ALA A 243 -10.54 -2.84 15.77
CA ALA A 243 -11.22 -1.70 16.39
C ALA A 243 -11.73 -0.65 15.40
N ARG A 244 -11.25 -0.68 14.15
CA ARG A 244 -11.63 0.22 13.05
C ARG A 244 -12.37 -0.51 11.91
N GLY A 245 -12.73 -1.78 12.10
CA GLY A 245 -13.40 -2.58 11.08
C GLY A 245 -12.53 -2.87 9.84
N VAL A 246 -11.20 -2.82 9.98
CA VAL A 246 -10.27 -3.04 8.88
C VAL A 246 -9.87 -4.52 8.83
N PRO A 247 -10.24 -5.29 7.79
CA PRO A 247 -9.86 -6.70 7.67
C PRO A 247 -8.36 -6.84 7.37
N VAL A 248 -7.70 -7.75 8.10
CA VAL A 248 -6.29 -8.12 7.89
C VAL A 248 -6.26 -9.53 7.31
N TRP A 249 -5.66 -9.70 6.13
CA TRP A 249 -5.52 -11.02 5.51
C TRP A 249 -4.39 -11.81 6.17
N ARG A 250 -3.24 -11.17 6.40
CA ARG A 250 -2.07 -11.74 7.08
C ARG A 250 -1.36 -10.66 7.90
N ARG A 251 -0.63 -11.07 8.93
CA ARG A 251 0.28 -10.22 9.69
C ARG A 251 1.68 -10.78 9.58
N VAL A 252 2.67 -9.91 9.44
CA VAL A 252 4.10 -10.26 9.37
C VAL A 252 4.89 -9.36 10.32
N GLU A 253 5.91 -9.91 10.98
CA GLU A 253 6.80 -9.17 11.88
C GLU A 253 8.05 -8.65 11.15
N HIS A 254 8.48 -9.39 10.14
CA HIS A 254 9.62 -9.11 9.30
C HIS A 254 9.20 -9.09 7.83
N LEU A 255 9.73 -8.14 7.06
CA LEU A 255 9.40 -8.01 5.63
C LEU A 255 9.69 -9.29 4.84
N ALA A 256 10.71 -10.06 5.22
CA ALA A 256 11.06 -11.32 4.56
C ALA A 256 9.92 -12.37 4.60
N GLU A 257 9.00 -12.28 5.56
CA GLU A 257 7.83 -13.17 5.63
C GLU A 257 6.86 -12.96 4.46
N VAL A 258 6.86 -11.77 3.84
CA VAL A 258 6.07 -11.48 2.64
C VAL A 258 6.37 -12.49 1.53
N LEU A 259 7.61 -12.97 1.44
CA LEU A 259 8.06 -13.96 0.46
C LEU A 259 7.44 -15.36 0.65
N HIS A 260 6.81 -15.62 1.80
CA HIS A 260 6.25 -16.92 2.15
C HIS A 260 4.71 -16.90 2.19
N LEU A 261 4.09 -15.79 1.77
CA LEU A 261 2.64 -15.67 1.75
C LEU A 261 2.01 -16.61 0.70
N PRO A 262 0.82 -17.17 0.98
CA PRO A 262 0.10 -18.01 0.01
C PRO A 262 -0.13 -17.29 -1.32
N GLY A 263 0.08 -18.00 -2.42
CA GLY A 263 0.03 -17.46 -3.77
C GLY A 263 1.27 -16.69 -4.22
N MET A 264 2.32 -16.51 -3.40
CA MET A 264 3.58 -15.92 -3.88
C MET A 264 4.24 -16.81 -4.94
N PRO A 265 4.80 -16.23 -6.04
CA PRO A 265 5.52 -17.01 -7.03
C PRO A 265 6.74 -17.66 -6.38
N ALA A 266 7.00 -18.91 -6.75
CA ALA A 266 8.20 -19.61 -6.30
C ALA A 266 9.45 -18.85 -6.78
N GLY A 267 10.49 -18.81 -5.94
CA GLY A 267 11.81 -18.35 -6.35
C GLY A 267 12.27 -19.13 -7.57
N SER A 268 12.71 -18.44 -8.61
CA SER A 268 13.47 -19.07 -9.68
C SER A 268 14.68 -19.73 -9.02
N ARG A 269 14.74 -21.06 -8.99
CA ARG A 269 15.99 -21.74 -8.65
C ARG A 269 16.95 -21.36 -9.76
N CYS A 270 17.96 -20.54 -9.46
CA CYS A 270 19.12 -20.44 -10.34
C CYS A 270 19.69 -21.86 -10.44
N GLY A 271 19.50 -22.50 -11.59
CA GLY A 271 20.29 -23.66 -12.01
C GLY A 271 21.65 -23.21 -12.47
#